data_AF-A0A7K2L3W2-F1
#
_entry.id   AF-A0A7K2L3W2-F1
#
_cell.length_a   1.000
_cell.length_b   1.000
_cell.length_c   1.000
_cell.angle_alpha   90.00
_cell.angle_beta   90.00
_cell.angle_gamma   90.00
#
_symmetry.space_group_name_H-M   'P 1'
#
loop_
_entity.id
_entity.type
_entity.pdbx_description
1 polymer ?
#
loop_
_entity_poly.entity_id
_entity_poly.type
_entity_poly.pdbx_seq_one_letter_code
_entity_poly.pdbx_strand_id
1 'polypeptide(L)'
;MTTPEPTPEPSHEPSRESTPDQPSAGKKPAPRKAAGQKSAGRESAGTESADRVFRSPLGIASGVFLLVLAAVFAGDVLFRGEGRSPWLALAGLLLAAPLIVAFTIRPAVYANDDRLRIRNPFRSITLPWATVADVRAGYSSEVFTQVGAKYQLWAIPVSLRQRKRAARRASRASQDDPHGRTSVTADVRDSASRTAPTDQTVADLRELAERRAGAPGAQGETRVRWAYEIMAPAAAGLLLLAILLATG
;
A
#
# COMPACT_ATOMS: atom_id res chain seq x y z
N MET A 1 -64.01 32.20 -41.31
CA MET A 1 -63.56 30.79 -41.21
C MET A 1 -64.60 30.02 -40.39
N THR A 2 -64.83 28.79 -40.82
CA THR A 2 -66.01 27.93 -40.67
C THR A 2 -66.18 27.20 -39.32
N THR A 3 -67.44 26.92 -38.98
CA THR A 3 -68.09 26.04 -37.95
C THR A 3 -67.64 24.55 -38.02
N PRO A 4 -68.12 23.55 -37.20
CA PRO A 4 -68.67 23.43 -35.80
C PRO A 4 -68.02 22.30 -34.91
N GLU A 5 -68.57 22.13 -33.68
CA GLU A 5 -68.65 20.98 -32.68
C GLU A 5 -68.45 19.50 -33.15
N PRO A 6 -68.39 18.40 -32.30
CA PRO A 6 -69.03 18.18 -30.97
C PRO A 6 -68.31 17.32 -29.85
N THR A 7 -68.75 17.51 -28.59
CA THR A 7 -69.22 16.57 -27.51
C THR A 7 -69.04 15.03 -27.73
N PRO A 8 -68.69 14.17 -26.72
CA PRO A 8 -69.46 14.05 -25.48
C PRO A 8 -68.77 13.70 -24.13
N GLU A 9 -69.46 14.10 -23.06
CA GLU A 9 -69.59 13.49 -21.72
C GLU A 9 -70.10 12.02 -21.81
N PRO A 10 -70.38 11.20 -20.74
CA PRO A 10 -70.68 11.56 -19.34
C PRO A 10 -70.20 10.57 -18.22
N SER A 11 -70.50 10.95 -16.98
CA SER A 11 -71.07 10.10 -15.88
C SER A 11 -70.16 9.05 -15.19
N HIS A 12 -70.08 8.91 -13.86
CA HIS A 12 -71.05 9.11 -12.79
C HIS A 12 -70.38 9.48 -11.45
N GLU A 13 -70.93 10.50 -10.79
CA GLU A 13 -71.00 10.74 -9.33
C GLU A 13 -71.81 9.62 -8.60
N PRO A 14 -72.14 9.67 -7.29
CA PRO A 14 -71.57 10.36 -6.12
C PRO A 14 -71.58 9.45 -4.84
N SER A 15 -71.40 10.08 -3.66
CA SER A 15 -71.92 9.69 -2.32
C SER A 15 -70.90 9.03 -1.39
N ARG A 16 -70.73 9.38 -0.12
CA ARG A 16 -71.42 10.29 0.84
C ARG A 16 -70.48 10.36 2.06
N GLU A 17 -70.22 11.56 2.62
CA GLU A 17 -70.75 11.96 3.95
C GLU A 17 -70.17 11.12 5.11
N SER A 18 -69.35 11.63 6.04
CA SER A 18 -69.73 12.67 7.01
C SER A 18 -68.53 12.97 7.95
N THR A 19 -68.44 14.24 8.36
CA THR A 19 -67.68 14.82 9.50
C THR A 19 -68.75 15.54 10.35
N PRO A 20 -68.59 15.96 11.63
CA PRO A 20 -67.51 15.83 12.65
C PRO A 20 -68.03 15.33 14.04
N ASP A 21 -67.14 15.09 15.02
CA ASP A 21 -67.24 15.75 16.35
C ASP A 21 -65.97 15.58 17.21
N GLN A 22 -65.63 16.63 17.99
CA GLN A 22 -64.51 16.68 18.96
C GLN A 22 -64.96 16.15 20.37
N PRO A 23 -64.30 16.49 21.50
CA PRO A 23 -63.06 15.95 22.06
C PRO A 23 -63.26 15.37 23.49
N SER A 24 -62.36 14.51 23.99
CA SER A 24 -62.12 14.44 25.45
C SER A 24 -60.91 13.62 25.91
N ALA A 25 -60.28 14.19 26.95
CA ALA A 25 -59.69 13.53 28.09
C ALA A 25 -58.41 12.68 27.90
N GLY A 26 -57.28 13.35 28.08
CA GLY A 26 -56.41 13.09 29.22
C GLY A 26 -55.78 11.71 29.35
N LYS A 27 -54.56 11.56 28.84
CA LYS A 27 -53.57 10.62 29.43
C LYS A 27 -52.14 11.11 29.19
N LYS A 28 -51.48 11.53 30.26
CA LYS A 28 -50.03 11.83 30.30
C LYS A 28 -49.23 10.60 29.83
N PRO A 29 -48.27 10.74 28.91
CA PRO A 29 -47.17 9.80 28.79
C PRO A 29 -46.01 10.21 29.70
N ALA A 30 -45.45 9.23 30.40
CA ALA A 30 -44.27 9.30 31.28
C ALA A 30 -43.00 9.80 30.54
N PRO A 31 -41.95 10.27 31.25
CA PRO A 31 -40.83 10.95 30.61
C PRO A 31 -39.98 9.94 29.82
N ARG A 32 -39.95 10.10 28.50
CA ARG A 32 -39.02 9.39 27.62
C ARG A 32 -37.66 10.07 27.77
N LYS A 33 -36.69 9.33 28.31
CA LYS A 33 -35.29 9.75 28.48
C LYS A 33 -34.79 10.44 27.21
N ALA A 34 -34.28 11.66 27.37
CA ALA A 34 -33.54 12.39 26.36
C ALA A 34 -32.29 11.60 25.98
N ALA A 35 -32.36 10.83 24.90
CA ALA A 35 -31.17 10.38 24.19
C ALA A 35 -30.66 11.58 23.39
N GLY A 36 -29.71 12.29 23.99
CA GLY A 36 -29.08 13.46 23.41
C GLY A 36 -28.55 13.16 22.02
N GLN A 37 -29.16 13.84 21.06
CA GLN A 37 -28.62 14.09 19.74
C GLN A 37 -27.30 14.86 19.90
N LYS A 38 -26.18 14.15 19.80
CA LYS A 38 -24.88 14.76 19.47
C LYS A 38 -24.54 14.35 18.04
N SER A 39 -25.09 15.08 17.08
CA SER A 39 -24.36 15.30 15.83
C SER A 39 -23.18 16.22 16.16
N ALA A 40 -22.01 15.62 16.33
CA ALA A 40 -20.74 16.32 16.24
C ALA A 40 -19.90 15.54 15.23
N GLY A 41 -19.39 16.26 14.24
CA GLY A 41 -18.95 15.75 12.95
C GLY A 41 -18.02 14.55 13.01
N ARG A 42 -18.44 13.48 12.35
CA ARG A 42 -17.51 12.52 11.78
C ARG A 42 -17.25 12.96 10.34
N GLU A 43 -16.52 14.07 10.20
CA GLU A 43 -15.92 14.44 8.92
C GLU A 43 -14.95 13.33 8.50
N SER A 44 -15.26 12.73 7.35
CA SER A 44 -14.36 11.96 6.48
C SER A 44 -13.39 10.99 7.17
N ALA A 45 -13.92 9.96 7.84
CA ALA A 45 -13.20 8.68 7.87
C ALA A 45 -13.45 8.00 6.52
N GLY A 46 -12.71 8.42 5.48
CA GLY A 46 -12.68 7.72 4.21
C GLY A 46 -12.30 6.27 4.48
N THR A 47 -13.10 5.35 3.95
CA THR A 47 -12.90 3.91 4.02
C THR A 47 -11.42 3.60 3.79
N GLU A 48 -10.74 3.09 4.81
CA GLU A 48 -9.33 2.74 4.75
C GLU A 48 -9.19 1.51 3.84
N SER A 49 -9.11 1.75 2.52
CA SER A 49 -8.90 0.71 1.51
C SER A 49 -7.69 -0.12 1.92
N ALA A 50 -7.87 -1.44 2.04
CA ALA A 50 -6.85 -2.35 2.54
C ALA A 50 -5.56 -2.25 1.69
N ASP A 51 -4.48 -1.75 2.29
CA ASP A 51 -3.16 -1.69 1.66
C ASP A 51 -2.68 -3.11 1.33
N ARG A 52 -2.49 -3.43 0.04
CA ARG A 52 -1.70 -4.61 -0.36
C ARG A 52 -0.24 -4.33 -0.05
N VAL A 53 0.34 -5.10 0.87
CA VAL A 53 1.72 -4.91 1.34
C VAL A 53 2.64 -5.94 0.71
N PHE A 54 3.57 -5.48 -0.11
CA PHE A 54 4.65 -6.29 -0.66
C PHE A 54 5.90 -6.13 0.20
N ARG A 55 6.23 -7.20 0.95
CA ARG A 55 7.39 -7.28 1.85
C ARG A 55 8.00 -8.69 1.82
N SER A 56 9.32 -8.79 1.98
CA SER A 56 10.00 -10.08 2.10
C SER A 56 10.06 -10.53 3.58
N PRO A 57 9.35 -11.61 3.99
CA PRO A 57 9.42 -12.10 5.36
C PRO A 57 10.83 -12.58 5.73
N LEU A 58 11.57 -13.13 4.77
CA LEU A 58 12.95 -13.56 4.97
C LEU A 58 13.88 -12.36 5.25
N GLY A 59 13.65 -11.21 4.59
CA GLY A 59 14.40 -9.98 4.85
C GLY A 59 14.24 -9.50 6.29
N ILE A 60 13.01 -9.54 6.81
CA ILE A 60 12.73 -9.18 8.22
C ILE A 60 13.43 -10.15 9.17
N ALA A 61 13.30 -11.46 8.94
CA ALA A 61 13.94 -12.47 9.79
C ALA A 61 15.47 -12.32 9.83
N SER A 62 16.10 -12.14 8.66
CA SER A 62 17.54 -11.87 8.57
C SER A 62 17.93 -10.56 9.27
N GLY A 63 17.11 -9.52 9.15
CA GLY A 63 17.32 -8.25 9.83
C GLY A 63 17.31 -8.38 11.35
N VAL A 64 16.29 -9.04 11.89
CA VAL A 64 16.17 -9.32 13.33
C VAL A 64 17.35 -10.15 13.81
N PHE A 65 17.72 -11.19 13.07
CA PHE A 65 18.89 -12.02 13.38
C PHE A 65 20.18 -11.20 13.44
N LEU A 66 20.44 -10.33 12.46
CA LEU A 66 21.62 -9.46 12.44
C LEU A 66 21.64 -8.47 13.61
N LEU A 67 20.48 -7.92 13.99
CA LEU A 67 20.37 -7.04 15.15
C LEU A 67 20.70 -7.77 16.46
N VAL A 68 20.19 -9.00 16.62
CA VAL A 68 20.51 -9.84 17.79
C VAL A 68 22.01 -10.12 17.84
N LEU A 69 22.61 -10.51 16.71
CA LEU A 69 24.04 -10.80 16.63
C LEU A 69 24.89 -9.56 16.95
N ALA A 70 24.53 -8.39 16.39
CA ALA A 70 25.20 -7.13 16.68
C ALA A 70 25.09 -6.76 18.16
N ALA A 71 23.93 -6.96 18.78
CA ALA A 71 23.73 -6.72 20.21
C ALA A 71 24.52 -7.67 21.08
N VAL A 72 24.61 -8.97 20.72
CA VAL A 72 25.43 -9.95 21.45
C VAL A 72 26.90 -9.57 21.41
N PHE A 73 27.44 -9.24 20.23
CA PHE A 73 28.84 -8.86 20.10
C PHE A 73 29.16 -7.53 20.77
N ALA A 74 28.30 -6.52 20.59
CA ALA A 74 28.47 -5.25 21.28
C ALA A 74 28.39 -5.42 22.81
N GLY A 75 27.47 -6.28 23.29
CA GLY A 75 27.34 -6.63 24.70
C GLY A 75 28.58 -7.31 25.26
N ASP A 76 29.13 -8.31 24.56
CA ASP A 76 30.37 -8.99 24.98
C ASP A 76 31.52 -7.99 25.15
N VAL A 77 31.73 -7.10 24.17
CA VAL A 77 32.76 -6.06 24.23
C VAL A 77 32.46 -5.01 25.31
N LEU A 78 31.19 -4.74 25.61
CA LEU A 78 30.80 -3.78 26.65
C LEU A 78 31.11 -4.31 28.06
N PHE A 79 30.95 -5.62 28.29
CA PHE A 79 31.20 -6.24 29.61
C PHE A 79 32.65 -6.69 29.82
N ARG A 80 33.31 -7.16 28.76
CA ARG A 80 34.66 -7.72 28.83
C ARG A 80 35.74 -6.82 28.26
N GLY A 81 35.35 -5.79 27.51
CA GLY A 81 36.29 -4.89 26.84
C GLY A 81 36.94 -3.91 27.82
N GLU A 82 38.25 -3.76 27.68
CA GLU A 82 39.04 -2.80 28.45
C GLU A 82 39.32 -1.53 27.62
N GLY A 83 39.56 -0.43 28.33
CA GLY A 83 39.91 0.86 27.74
C GLY A 83 38.84 1.41 26.80
N ARG A 84 39.17 1.53 25.52
CA ARG A 84 38.34 2.19 24.48
C ARG A 84 37.41 1.24 23.71
N SER A 85 37.57 -0.08 23.88
CA SER A 85 36.79 -1.08 23.14
C SER A 85 35.28 -0.95 23.35
N PRO A 86 34.76 -0.69 24.57
CA PRO A 86 33.32 -0.48 24.79
C PRO A 86 32.74 0.70 24.00
N TRP A 87 33.49 1.80 23.89
CA TRP A 87 33.07 2.99 23.14
C TRP A 87 33.04 2.73 21.63
N LEU A 88 34.00 1.97 21.12
CA LEU A 88 34.02 1.52 19.72
C LEU A 88 32.83 0.59 19.42
N ALA A 89 32.52 -0.34 20.33
CA ALA A 89 31.36 -1.22 20.20
C ALA A 89 30.04 -0.44 20.19
N LEU A 90 29.90 0.56 21.06
CA LEU A 90 28.71 1.41 21.11
C LEU A 90 28.56 2.27 19.85
N ALA A 91 29.66 2.88 19.37
CA ALA A 91 29.67 3.65 18.13
C ALA A 91 29.32 2.76 16.92
N GLY A 92 29.91 1.56 16.87
CA GLY A 92 29.62 0.55 15.86
C GLY A 92 28.16 0.12 15.87
N LEU A 93 27.57 -0.10 17.05
CA LEU A 93 26.16 -0.48 17.19
C LEU A 93 25.22 0.66 16.77
N LEU A 94 25.54 1.90 17.16
CA LEU A 94 24.78 3.10 16.79
C LEU A 94 24.79 3.35 15.26
N LEU A 95 25.88 2.97 14.58
CA LEU A 95 25.98 2.99 13.13
C LEU A 95 25.25 1.80 12.48
N ALA A 96 25.50 0.58 12.95
CA ALA A 96 25.06 -0.64 12.29
C ALA A 96 23.55 -0.88 12.44
N ALA A 97 22.99 -0.68 13.64
CA ALA A 97 21.58 -0.95 13.93
C ALA A 97 20.59 -0.21 13.00
N PRO A 98 20.67 1.14 12.82
CA PRO A 98 19.76 1.83 11.91
C PRO A 98 19.94 1.39 10.46
N LEU A 99 21.17 1.07 10.03
CA LEU A 99 21.42 0.56 8.68
C LEU A 99 20.83 -0.82 8.46
N ILE A 100 20.99 -1.75 9.41
CA ILE A 100 20.37 -3.07 9.35
C ILE A 100 18.85 -2.89 9.21
N VAL A 101 18.22 -2.10 10.08
CA VAL A 101 16.78 -1.81 10.01
C VAL A 101 16.38 -1.24 8.64
N ALA A 102 17.13 -0.25 8.15
CA ALA A 102 16.85 0.44 6.89
C ALA A 102 16.87 -0.50 5.67
N PHE A 103 17.80 -1.46 5.64
CA PHE A 103 17.99 -2.33 4.48
C PHE A 103 17.26 -3.67 4.57
N THR A 104 16.88 -4.12 5.77
CA THR A 104 16.31 -5.46 5.96
C THR A 104 14.83 -5.44 6.36
N ILE A 105 14.45 -4.53 7.25
CA ILE A 105 13.11 -4.50 7.87
C ILE A 105 12.21 -3.44 7.24
N ARG A 106 12.79 -2.27 6.92
CA ARG A 106 12.07 -1.09 6.43
C ARG A 106 11.55 -1.17 4.99
N PRO A 107 12.22 -1.83 4.02
CA PRO A 107 11.76 -1.83 2.64
C PRO A 107 10.38 -2.47 2.49
N ALA A 108 9.41 -1.70 2.02
CA ALA A 108 8.05 -2.16 1.81
C ALA A 108 7.35 -1.34 0.73
N VAL A 109 6.50 -1.97 -0.07
CA VAL A 109 5.63 -1.30 -1.04
C VAL A 109 4.19 -1.54 -0.64
N TYR A 110 3.43 -0.47 -0.45
CA TYR A 110 2.02 -0.50 -0.10
C TYR A 110 1.23 0.03 -1.30
N ALA A 111 0.30 -0.77 -1.80
CA ALA A 111 -0.58 -0.40 -2.89
C ALA A 111 -2.03 -0.48 -2.40
N ASN A 112 -2.70 0.66 -2.29
CA ASN A 112 -4.13 0.72 -2.03
C ASN A 112 -4.88 1.31 -3.23
N ASP A 113 -6.16 1.57 -3.06
CA ASP A 113 -7.00 2.05 -4.15
C ASP A 113 -6.67 3.49 -4.56
N ASP A 114 -6.00 4.27 -3.71
CA ASP A 114 -5.79 5.70 -3.95
C ASP A 114 -4.33 6.02 -4.34
N ARG A 115 -3.37 5.29 -3.78
CA ARG A 115 -1.95 5.61 -3.93
C ARG A 115 -1.04 4.40 -3.77
N LEU A 116 0.13 4.53 -4.37
CA LEU A 116 1.29 3.68 -4.17
C LEU A 116 2.24 4.35 -3.16
N ARG A 117 2.54 3.68 -2.04
CA ARG A 117 3.54 4.14 -1.06
C ARG A 117 4.75 3.22 -1.08
N ILE A 118 5.89 3.78 -1.44
CA ILE A 118 7.17 3.07 -1.54
C ILE A 118 8.01 3.48 -0.34
N ARG A 119 8.28 2.55 0.58
CA ARG A 119 9.25 2.73 1.66
C ARG A 119 10.58 2.12 1.23
N ASN A 120 11.57 2.97 1.01
CA ASN A 120 12.96 2.62 0.73
C ASN A 120 13.84 2.90 1.97
N PRO A 121 15.09 2.40 2.02
CA PRO A 121 15.93 2.47 3.22
C PRO A 121 16.06 3.86 3.84
N PHE A 122 16.20 4.91 3.03
CA PHE A 122 16.39 6.29 3.51
C PHE A 122 15.27 7.26 3.11
N ARG A 123 14.24 6.78 2.40
CA ARG A 123 13.16 7.64 1.92
C ARG A 123 11.84 6.89 1.79
N SER A 124 10.74 7.57 2.05
CA SER A 124 9.39 7.12 1.75
C SER A 124 8.79 8.00 0.67
N ILE A 125 8.23 7.40 -0.36
CA ILE A 125 7.65 8.09 -1.52
C ILE A 125 6.17 7.71 -1.55
N THR A 126 5.30 8.69 -1.71
CA THR A 126 3.85 8.50 -1.89
C THR A 126 3.45 9.03 -3.25
N LEU A 127 2.92 8.16 -4.09
CA LEU A 127 2.52 8.41 -5.47
C LEU A 127 1.03 8.13 -5.60
N PRO A 128 0.17 9.16 -5.68
CA PRO A 128 -1.22 8.98 -6.11
C PRO A 128 -1.25 8.33 -7.51
N TRP A 129 -2.20 7.42 -7.77
CA TRP A 129 -2.18 6.66 -9.03
C TRP A 129 -2.24 7.54 -10.28
N ALA A 130 -2.90 8.71 -10.23
CA ALA A 130 -2.93 9.66 -11.34
C ALA A 130 -1.54 10.19 -11.74
N THR A 131 -0.58 10.20 -10.80
CA THR A 131 0.79 10.66 -11.05
C THR A 131 1.68 9.57 -11.66
N VAL A 132 1.23 8.31 -11.64
CA VAL A 132 1.99 7.16 -12.14
C VAL A 132 1.78 7.04 -13.64
N ALA A 133 2.86 7.04 -14.41
CA ALA A 133 2.84 6.83 -15.85
C ALA A 133 3.02 5.36 -16.22
N ASP A 134 3.97 4.68 -15.58
CA ASP A 134 4.27 3.28 -15.87
C ASP A 134 5.03 2.63 -14.69
N VAL A 135 4.94 1.30 -14.59
CA VAL A 135 5.69 0.48 -13.64
C VAL A 135 6.44 -0.59 -14.43
N ARG A 136 7.76 -0.65 -14.26
CA ARG A 136 8.63 -1.57 -15.02
C ARG A 136 9.50 -2.39 -14.10
N ALA A 137 9.79 -3.63 -14.51
CA ALA A 137 10.81 -4.45 -13.90
C ALA A 137 11.88 -4.79 -14.95
N GLY A 138 12.96 -4.01 -14.97
CA GLY A 138 14.13 -4.27 -15.82
C GLY A 138 15.18 -5.05 -15.04
N TYR A 139 16.31 -4.38 -14.77
CA TYR A 139 17.32 -4.78 -13.78
C TYR A 139 16.99 -4.36 -12.35
N SER A 140 16.00 -3.48 -12.20
CA SER A 140 15.38 -3.10 -10.93
C SER A 140 13.89 -2.83 -11.15
N SER A 141 13.10 -2.90 -10.09
CA SER A 141 11.67 -2.55 -10.12
C SER A 141 11.55 -1.03 -9.96
N GLU A 142 10.91 -0.37 -10.92
CA GLU A 142 10.90 1.09 -11.05
C GLU A 142 9.50 1.61 -11.41
N VAL A 143 9.13 2.74 -10.80
CA VAL A 143 7.92 3.49 -11.13
C VAL A 143 8.33 4.79 -11.80
N PHE A 144 7.66 5.10 -12.90
CA PHE A 144 7.78 6.33 -13.65
C PHE A 144 6.56 7.19 -13.38
N THR A 145 6.80 8.49 -13.19
CA THR A 145 5.73 9.48 -13.02
C THR A 145 5.44 10.18 -14.33
N GLN A 146 4.25 10.78 -14.45
CA GLN A 146 3.84 11.57 -15.62
C GLN A 146 4.79 12.75 -15.90
N VAL A 147 5.43 13.28 -14.85
CA VAL A 147 6.42 14.36 -14.93
C VAL A 147 7.84 13.87 -15.25
N GLY A 148 8.01 12.59 -15.58
CA GLY A 148 9.30 11.99 -15.97
C GLY A 148 10.22 11.61 -14.82
N ALA A 149 9.82 11.82 -13.55
CA ALA A 149 10.60 11.36 -12.40
C ALA A 149 10.52 9.84 -12.24
N LYS A 150 11.60 9.24 -11.76
CA LYS A 150 11.77 7.78 -11.60
C LYS A 150 12.06 7.43 -10.15
N TYR A 151 11.39 6.40 -9.64
CA TYR A 151 11.59 5.88 -8.29
C TYR A 151 11.78 4.37 -8.28
N GLN A 152 12.84 3.90 -7.61
CA GLN A 152 13.12 2.47 -7.42
C GLN A 152 12.29 1.87 -6.28
N LEU A 153 11.91 0.60 -6.42
CA LEU A 153 11.11 -0.18 -5.49
C LEU A 153 12.00 -1.28 -4.89
N TRP A 154 12.64 -0.99 -3.75
CA TRP A 154 13.60 -1.91 -3.12
C TRP A 154 12.96 -3.18 -2.57
N ALA A 155 11.67 -3.11 -2.18
CA ALA A 155 10.97 -4.24 -1.60
C ALA A 155 10.54 -5.32 -2.61
N ILE A 156 10.59 -5.01 -3.91
CA ILE A 156 10.17 -5.90 -4.99
C ILE A 156 11.44 -6.44 -5.66
N PRO A 157 11.96 -7.60 -5.21
CA PRO A 157 13.20 -8.15 -5.75
C PRO A 157 13.00 -8.56 -7.20
N VAL A 158 13.90 -8.14 -8.08
CA VAL A 158 14.03 -8.71 -9.42
C VAL A 158 14.98 -9.89 -9.36
N SER A 159 14.48 -11.09 -9.67
CA SER A 159 15.33 -12.27 -9.68
C SER A 159 15.43 -12.86 -11.08
N LEU A 160 16.60 -12.66 -11.70
CA LEU A 160 16.96 -13.26 -12.99
C LEU A 160 16.88 -14.80 -12.93
N ARG A 161 17.15 -15.37 -11.75
CA ARG A 161 17.02 -16.82 -11.50
C ARG A 161 15.57 -17.30 -11.55
N GLN A 162 14.61 -16.55 -10.99
CA GLN A 162 13.21 -16.93 -11.11
C GLN A 162 12.70 -16.73 -12.54
N ARG A 163 13.13 -15.67 -13.24
CA ARG A 163 12.85 -15.50 -14.67
C ARG A 163 13.37 -16.67 -15.52
N LYS A 164 14.62 -17.10 -15.30
CA LYS A 164 15.20 -18.28 -15.99
C LYS A 164 14.44 -19.57 -15.65
N ARG A 165 14.03 -19.75 -14.39
CA ARG A 165 13.23 -20.91 -13.95
C ARG A 165 11.82 -20.89 -14.56
N ALA A 166 11.20 -19.72 -14.66
CA ALA A 166 9.90 -19.50 -15.28
C ALA A 166 9.94 -19.79 -16.79
N ALA A 167 10.92 -19.24 -17.51
CA ALA A 167 11.16 -19.52 -18.92
C ALA A 167 11.37 -21.02 -19.21
N ARG A 168 12.12 -21.73 -18.34
CA ARG A 168 12.31 -23.19 -18.45
C ARG A 168 11.03 -24.00 -18.20
N ARG A 169 10.11 -23.50 -17.37
CA ARG A 169 8.81 -24.16 -17.16
C ARG A 169 7.89 -23.91 -18.35
N ALA A 170 7.86 -22.67 -18.87
CA ALA A 170 7.12 -22.33 -20.07
C ALA A 170 7.60 -23.15 -21.28
N SER A 171 8.91 -23.31 -21.46
CA SER A 171 9.47 -24.12 -22.54
C SER A 171 9.17 -25.62 -22.41
N ARG A 172 9.01 -26.14 -21.18
CA ARG A 172 8.60 -27.54 -20.95
C ARG A 172 7.12 -27.72 -21.25
N ALA A 173 6.28 -26.79 -20.78
CA ALA A 173 4.85 -26.81 -21.07
C ALA A 173 4.55 -26.70 -22.58
N SER A 174 5.33 -25.94 -23.35
CA SER A 174 5.21 -25.87 -24.81
C SER A 174 5.69 -27.14 -25.54
N GLN A 175 6.53 -27.95 -24.90
CA GLN A 175 7.02 -29.22 -25.44
C GLN A 175 6.07 -30.38 -25.09
N ASP A 176 5.35 -30.28 -23.97
CA ASP A 176 4.33 -31.26 -23.56
C ASP A 176 2.99 -31.08 -24.33
N ASP A 177 2.79 -29.99 -25.06
CA ASP A 177 1.67 -29.80 -26.00
C ASP A 177 2.12 -29.42 -27.44
N PRO A 178 2.76 -30.33 -28.19
CA PRO A 178 3.21 -30.07 -29.57
C PRO A 178 2.07 -29.90 -30.58
N HIS A 179 0.85 -30.33 -30.21
CA HIS A 179 -0.29 -30.41 -31.11
C HIS A 179 -1.39 -29.38 -30.80
N GLY A 180 -1.14 -28.45 -29.87
CA GLY A 180 -2.07 -27.38 -29.52
C GLY A 180 -3.43 -27.89 -29.05
N ARG A 181 -3.45 -29.06 -28.39
CA ARG A 181 -4.69 -29.70 -27.93
C ARG A 181 -5.08 -29.21 -26.54
N THR A 182 -4.22 -28.48 -25.85
CA THR A 182 -4.61 -27.71 -24.67
C THR A 182 -5.50 -26.56 -25.11
N SER A 183 -6.73 -26.59 -24.62
CA SER A 183 -7.81 -25.65 -24.92
C SER A 183 -7.37 -24.19 -25.03
N VAL A 184 -8.00 -23.43 -25.94
CA VAL A 184 -7.94 -21.96 -26.06
C VAL A 184 -8.28 -21.22 -24.75
N THR A 185 -8.83 -21.95 -23.78
CA THR A 185 -9.05 -21.54 -22.38
C THR A 185 -7.88 -21.91 -21.47
N ALA A 186 -6.62 -21.88 -21.95
CA ALA A 186 -5.46 -21.97 -21.07
C ALA A 186 -5.59 -20.84 -20.03
N ASP A 187 -5.97 -21.25 -18.81
CA ASP A 187 -6.47 -20.41 -17.75
C ASP A 187 -5.54 -19.21 -17.53
N VAL A 188 -6.08 -18.02 -17.29
CA VAL A 188 -5.29 -16.84 -16.91
C VAL A 188 -4.42 -17.16 -15.68
N ARG A 189 -4.83 -18.13 -14.85
CA ARG A 189 -3.99 -18.69 -13.77
C ARG A 189 -2.76 -19.45 -14.24
N ASP A 190 -2.84 -20.13 -15.38
CA ASP A 190 -1.74 -20.90 -15.95
C ASP A 190 -0.68 -19.99 -16.58
N SER A 191 -1.09 -18.87 -17.19
CA SER A 191 -0.17 -17.82 -17.64
C SER A 191 0.51 -17.06 -16.48
N ALA A 192 -0.21 -16.80 -15.38
CA ALA A 192 0.37 -16.28 -14.15
C ALA A 192 1.40 -17.23 -13.52
N SER A 193 1.17 -18.56 -13.62
CA SER A 193 2.09 -19.59 -13.11
C SER A 193 3.41 -19.69 -13.91
N ARG A 194 3.38 -19.25 -15.18
CA ARG A 194 4.53 -19.19 -16.10
C ARG A 194 5.35 -17.91 -15.96
N THR A 195 4.87 -16.94 -15.20
CA THR A 195 5.51 -15.64 -15.02
C THR A 195 6.29 -15.59 -13.70
N ALA A 196 7.42 -14.87 -13.65
CA ALA A 196 8.15 -14.74 -12.39
C ALA A 196 7.27 -13.96 -11.38
N PRO A 197 7.23 -14.34 -10.08
CA PRO A 197 6.38 -13.68 -9.08
C PRO A 197 6.53 -12.15 -9.03
N THR A 198 7.74 -11.66 -9.29
CA THR A 198 8.06 -10.23 -9.44
C THR A 198 7.36 -9.58 -10.62
N ASP A 199 7.39 -10.23 -11.78
CA ASP A 199 6.82 -9.70 -13.01
C ASP A 199 5.28 -9.67 -12.91
N GLN A 200 4.68 -10.66 -12.23
CA GLN A 200 3.27 -10.62 -11.86
C GLN A 200 2.95 -9.43 -10.94
N THR A 201 3.76 -9.20 -9.90
CA THR A 201 3.56 -8.06 -8.99
C THR A 201 3.59 -6.73 -9.74
N VAL A 202 4.50 -6.58 -10.70
CA VAL A 202 4.62 -5.37 -11.53
C VAL A 202 3.42 -5.22 -12.48
N ALA A 203 2.95 -6.32 -13.06
CA ALA A 203 1.74 -6.32 -13.87
C ALA A 203 0.51 -5.90 -13.05
N ASP A 204 0.34 -6.45 -11.84
CA ASP A 204 -0.76 -6.11 -10.93
C ASP A 204 -0.73 -4.61 -10.56
N LEU A 205 0.47 -4.06 -10.31
CA LEU A 205 0.64 -2.63 -10.02
C LEU A 205 0.32 -1.73 -11.22
N ARG A 206 0.68 -2.16 -12.44
CA ARG A 206 0.33 -1.44 -13.67
C ARG A 206 -1.18 -1.44 -13.89
N GLU A 207 -1.81 -2.60 -13.76
CA GLU A 207 -3.26 -2.75 -13.89
C GLU A 207 -4.01 -1.92 -12.84
N LEU A 208 -3.45 -1.78 -11.63
CA LEU A 208 -4.02 -0.88 -10.63
C LEU A 208 -3.89 0.60 -11.00
N ALA A 209 -2.72 1.00 -11.51
CA ALA A 209 -2.47 2.36 -11.95
C ALA A 209 -3.46 2.77 -13.05
N GLU A 210 -3.63 1.93 -14.06
CA GLU A 210 -4.57 2.18 -15.17
C GLU A 210 -6.02 2.28 -14.69
N ARG A 211 -6.47 1.34 -13.84
CA ARG A 211 -7.86 1.33 -13.34
C ARG A 211 -8.17 2.49 -12.41
N ARG A 212 -7.20 2.98 -11.64
CA ARG A 212 -7.42 3.98 -10.59
C ARG A 212 -6.94 5.38 -10.96
N ALA A 213 -6.27 5.58 -12.09
CA ALA A 213 -5.79 6.90 -12.52
C ALA A 213 -6.88 7.99 -12.55
N GLY A 214 -8.12 7.64 -12.94
CA GLY A 214 -9.25 8.56 -12.99
C GLY A 214 -10.02 8.74 -11.68
N ALA A 215 -9.70 7.99 -10.62
CA ALA A 215 -10.46 8.06 -9.37
C ALA A 215 -10.20 9.39 -8.64
N PRO A 216 -11.21 10.02 -8.01
CA PRO A 216 -11.01 11.24 -7.24
C PRO A 216 -9.99 11.10 -6.11
N GLY A 217 -9.99 9.96 -5.41
CA GLY A 217 -9.03 9.65 -4.34
C GLY A 217 -7.60 9.38 -4.85
N ALA A 218 -7.42 9.13 -6.14
CA ALA A 218 -6.14 8.87 -6.76
C ALA A 218 -5.43 10.11 -7.31
N GLN A 219 -6.05 11.29 -7.15
CA GLN A 219 -5.47 12.57 -7.51
C GLN A 219 -4.56 13.11 -6.41
N GLY A 220 -3.61 13.96 -6.78
CA GLY A 220 -2.76 14.69 -5.84
C GLY A 220 -1.30 14.74 -6.28
N GLU A 221 -0.46 15.20 -5.36
CA GLU A 221 0.97 15.41 -5.63
C GLU A 221 1.83 14.25 -5.11
N THR A 222 2.94 14.03 -5.82
CA THR A 222 4.01 13.14 -5.36
C THR A 222 4.63 13.71 -4.10
N ARG A 223 4.70 12.92 -3.03
CA ARG A 223 5.35 13.31 -1.77
C ARG A 223 6.55 12.44 -1.47
N VAL A 224 7.70 13.07 -1.22
CA VAL A 224 8.94 12.39 -0.81
C VAL A 224 9.28 12.81 0.62
N ARG A 225 9.49 11.83 1.50
CA ARG A 225 9.87 12.04 2.90
C ARG A 225 11.18 11.32 3.20
N TRP A 226 12.15 12.06 3.71
CA TRP A 226 13.42 11.48 4.15
C TRP A 226 13.29 10.82 5.52
N ALA A 227 14.10 9.80 5.73
CA ALA A 227 14.14 8.99 6.94
C ALA A 227 15.19 9.50 7.92
N TYR A 228 14.99 10.70 8.45
CA TYR A 228 15.95 11.28 9.39
C TYR A 228 16.12 10.43 10.66
N GLU A 229 15.10 9.65 11.03
CA GLU A 229 15.15 8.66 12.11
C GLU A 229 16.16 7.54 11.88
N ILE A 230 16.55 7.29 10.63
CA ILE A 230 17.61 6.32 10.27
C ILE A 230 18.93 7.05 10.03
N MET A 231 18.88 8.14 9.24
CA MET A 231 20.08 8.83 8.79
C MET A 231 20.80 9.52 9.95
N ALA A 232 20.08 10.14 10.89
CA ALA A 232 20.71 10.87 11.99
C ALA A 232 21.46 9.95 12.97
N PRO A 233 20.88 8.83 13.46
CA PRO A 233 21.64 7.90 14.29
C PRO A 233 22.82 7.26 13.55
N ALA A 234 22.64 6.89 12.27
CA ALA A 234 23.72 6.32 11.47
C ALA A 234 24.87 7.34 11.28
N ALA A 235 24.56 8.60 10.97
CA ALA A 235 25.56 9.66 10.83
C ALA A 235 26.28 9.94 12.17
N ALA A 236 25.54 9.98 13.28
CA ALA A 236 26.12 10.15 14.61
C ALA A 236 27.07 9.00 14.98
N GLY A 237 26.65 7.76 14.74
CA GLY A 237 27.49 6.57 14.96
C GLY A 237 28.74 6.59 14.08
N LEU A 238 28.61 6.99 12.81
CA LEU A 238 29.75 7.13 11.88
C LEU A 238 30.74 8.19 12.37
N LEU A 239 30.25 9.37 12.75
CA LEU A 239 31.10 10.45 13.25
C LEU A 239 31.82 10.06 14.54
N LEU A 240 31.10 9.45 15.48
CA LEU A 240 31.69 8.98 16.74
C LEU A 240 32.78 7.93 16.48
N LEU A 241 32.50 6.95 15.60
CA LEU A 241 33.47 5.93 15.23
C LEU A 241 34.71 6.53 14.57
N ALA A 242 34.53 7.48 13.65
CA ALA A 242 35.63 8.18 12.99
C ALA A 242 36.51 8.95 14.00
N ILE A 243 35.91 9.66 14.95
CA ILE A 243 36.64 10.37 16.00
C ILE A 243 37.45 9.38 16.84
N LEU A 244 36.83 8.31 17.35
CA LEU A 244 37.51 7.32 18.20
C LEU A 244 38.67 6.61 17.49
N LEU A 245 38.57 6.41 16.17
CA LEU A 245 39.64 5.84 15.36
C LEU A 245 40.77 6.85 15.07
N ALA A 246 40.44 8.13 14.89
CA ALA A 246 41.42 9.17 14.58
C ALA A 246 42.20 9.64 15.82
N THR A 247 41.57 9.64 17.00
CA THR A 247 42.21 10.03 18.27
C THR A 247 42.87 8.85 18.99
N GLY A 248 42.82 7.66 18.41
CA GLY A 248 43.18 6.41 19.04
C GLY A 248 44.44 5.76 18.47
#